data_AF-A0A2W1K3U9-F1
#
_entry.id   AF-A0A2W1K3U9-F1
#
_cell.length_a   1.000
_cell.length_b   1.000
_cell.length_c   1.000
_cell.angle_alpha   90.00
_cell.angle_beta   90.00
_cell.angle_gamma   90.00
#
_symmetry.space_group_name_H-M   'P 1'
#
loop_
_entity.id
_entity.type
_entity.pdbx_description
1 polymer ?
#
loop_
_entity_poly.entity_id
_entity_poly.type
_entity_poly.pdbx_seq_one_letter_code
_entity_poly.pdbx_strand_id
1 'polypeptide(L)'
;MITNLPLGLFLVALEQGQLRAKWARKLAPNKAAQGKLKGSPPERWSNDWPATALQITENDIWIAATALTHDLTLVTCDKDFDKLAEVESQLRIIRIQ
;
A
#
# COMPACT_ATOMS: atom_id res chain seq x y z
N MET A 1 -5.01 -19.04 17.76
CA MET A 1 -4.29 -18.58 18.96
C MET A 1 -3.13 -17.71 18.48
N ILE A 2 -3.30 -16.40 18.43
CA ILE A 2 -2.26 -15.42 18.03
C ILE A 2 -2.08 -14.51 19.24
N THR A 3 -1.21 -14.86 20.18
CA THR A 3 -1.20 -14.21 21.51
C THR A 3 0.16 -13.69 21.95
N ASN A 4 1.10 -13.39 21.03
CA ASN A 4 2.30 -12.61 21.37
C ASN A 4 3.04 -12.12 20.12
N LEU A 5 2.37 -11.31 19.29
CA LEU A 5 3.12 -10.40 18.41
C LEU A 5 3.55 -9.21 19.26
N PRO A 6 4.83 -8.80 19.26
CA PRO A 6 5.24 -7.57 19.94
C PRO A 6 4.34 -6.44 19.46
N LEU A 7 3.85 -5.60 20.38
CA LEU A 7 2.80 -4.60 20.11
C LEU A 7 3.12 -3.75 18.86
N GLY A 8 4.40 -3.44 18.65
CA GLY A 8 4.89 -2.75 17.45
C GLY A 8 4.63 -3.50 16.14
N LEU A 9 4.86 -4.81 16.08
CA LEU A 9 4.64 -5.59 14.86
C LEU A 9 3.16 -5.69 14.48
N PHE A 10 2.26 -5.71 15.48
CA PHE A 10 0.82 -5.63 15.24
C PHE A 10 0.41 -4.28 14.64
N LEU A 11 0.95 -3.17 15.16
CA LEU A 11 0.67 -1.83 14.63
C LEU A 11 1.20 -1.66 13.21
N VAL A 12 2.42 -2.15 12.92
CA VAL A 12 2.96 -2.11 11.55
C VAL A 12 2.08 -2.89 10.58
N ALA A 13 1.58 -4.06 10.96
CA ALA A 13 0.69 -4.84 10.10
C ALA A 13 -0.66 -4.14 9.86
N LEU A 14 -1.21 -3.47 10.88
CA LEU A 14 -2.42 -2.66 10.74
C LEU A 14 -2.18 -1.49 9.78
N GLU A 15 -1.09 -0.75 9.97
CA GLU A 15 -0.72 0.40 9.14
C GLU A 15 -0.48 -0.04 7.68
N GLN A 16 0.18 -1.19 7.49
CA GLN A 16 0.39 -1.79 6.17
C GLN A 16 -0.92 -2.09 5.45
N GLY A 17 -1.88 -2.73 6.14
CA GLY A 17 -3.19 -3.03 5.58
C GLY A 17 -3.98 -1.76 5.22
N GLN A 18 -3.90 -0.73 6.05
CA GLN A 18 -4.54 0.56 5.78
C GLN A 18 -3.93 1.26 4.57
N LEU A 19 -2.60 1.34 4.51
CA LEU A 19 -1.88 1.98 3.41
C LEU A 19 -2.18 1.28 2.08
N ARG A 20 -2.19 -0.06 2.08
CA ARG A 20 -2.59 -0.88 0.94
C ARG A 20 -4.02 -0.54 0.48
N ALA A 21 -4.96 -0.45 1.41
CA ALA A 21 -6.35 -0.16 1.09
C ALA A 21 -6.53 1.26 0.51
N LYS A 22 -5.82 2.25 1.05
CA LYS A 22 -5.82 3.64 0.52
C LYS A 22 -5.31 3.67 -0.92
N TRP A 23 -4.17 3.02 -1.19
CA TRP A 23 -3.60 2.97 -2.53
C TRP A 23 -4.49 2.21 -3.53
N ALA A 24 -5.05 1.06 -3.12
CA ALA A 24 -5.98 0.29 -3.94
C ALA A 24 -7.23 1.11 -4.32
N ARG A 25 -7.80 1.87 -3.36
CA ARG A 25 -8.94 2.77 -3.61
C ARG A 25 -8.61 3.87 -4.62
N LYS A 26 -7.39 4.38 -4.62
CA LYS A 26 -6.94 5.36 -5.61
C LYS A 26 -6.83 4.76 -7.02
N LEU A 27 -6.36 3.52 -7.14
CA LEU A 27 -6.19 2.84 -8.43
C LEU A 27 -7.50 2.26 -9.00
N ALA A 28 -8.46 1.91 -8.13
CA ALA A 28 -9.69 1.24 -8.51
C ALA A 28 -10.50 1.95 -9.61
N PRO A 29 -10.74 3.28 -9.56
CA PRO A 29 -11.49 3.98 -10.60
C PRO A 29 -10.78 3.91 -11.96
N ASN A 30 -9.47 4.11 -11.99
CA ASN A 30 -8.68 4.07 -13.22
C ASN A 30 -8.72 2.67 -13.86
N LYS A 31 -8.62 1.60 -13.05
CA LYS A 31 -8.76 0.23 -13.56
C LYS A 31 -10.18 -0.11 -14.01
N ALA A 32 -11.20 0.39 -13.31
CA ALA A 32 -12.59 0.20 -13.71
C ALA A 32 -12.88 0.91 -15.05
N ALA A 33 -12.36 2.13 -15.23
CA ALA A 33 -12.50 2.92 -16.45
C ALA A 33 -11.78 2.29 -17.66
N GLN A 34 -10.71 1.51 -17.44
CA GLN A 34 -10.03 0.72 -18.48
C GLN A 34 -10.87 -0.44 -19.04
N GLY A 35 -12.15 -0.57 -18.68
CA GLY A 35 -13.15 -1.29 -19.48
C GLY A 35 -13.18 -2.80 -19.34
N LYS A 36 -12.33 -3.41 -18.49
CA LYS A 36 -12.29 -4.88 -18.34
C LYS A 36 -13.47 -5.49 -17.56
N LEU A 37 -14.27 -4.68 -16.87
CA LEU A 37 -15.43 -5.16 -16.09
C LEU A 37 -16.60 -5.61 -16.98
N LYS A 38 -16.77 -5.02 -18.18
CA LYS A 38 -17.85 -5.41 -19.11
C LYS A 38 -17.63 -6.80 -19.74
N GLY A 39 -16.41 -7.34 -19.71
CA GLY A 39 -16.07 -8.62 -20.33
C GLY A 39 -15.79 -9.77 -19.36
N SER A 40 -15.78 -9.52 -18.04
CA SER A 40 -15.47 -10.55 -17.05
C SER A 40 -16.74 -10.97 -16.31
N PRO A 41 -17.09 -12.27 -16.31
CA PRO A 41 -18.19 -12.80 -15.52
C PRO A 41 -18.03 -12.45 -14.03
N PRO A 42 -19.13 -12.31 -13.27
CA PRO A 42 -19.09 -11.99 -11.84
C PRO A 42 -18.21 -12.96 -11.02
N GLU A 43 -18.17 -14.25 -11.37
CA GLU A 43 -17.28 -15.22 -10.71
C GLU A 43 -15.77 -14.93 -10.85
N ARG A 44 -15.36 -14.05 -11.78
CA ARG A 44 -13.94 -13.61 -11.93
C ARG A 44 -13.66 -12.27 -11.27
N TRP A 45 -14.65 -11.67 -10.60
CA TRP A 45 -14.44 -10.43 -9.89
C TRP A 45 -13.64 -10.73 -8.62
N SER A 46 -12.43 -10.18 -8.56
CA SER A 46 -11.56 -10.34 -7.40
C SER A 46 -11.78 -9.17 -6.45
N ASN A 47 -12.09 -9.49 -5.18
CA ASN A 47 -11.99 -8.52 -4.09
C ASN A 47 -10.52 -8.28 -3.68
N ASP A 48 -9.62 -9.17 -4.11
CA ASP A 48 -8.20 -9.08 -3.80
C ASP A 48 -7.50 -8.11 -4.74
N TRP A 49 -6.66 -7.27 -4.13
CA TRP A 49 -5.73 -6.37 -4.81
C TRP A 49 -4.30 -6.87 -4.57
N PRO A 50 -3.80 -7.87 -5.33
CA PRO A 50 -2.45 -8.40 -5.15
C PRO A 50 -1.39 -7.32 -5.44
N ALA A 51 -0.17 -7.46 -4.92
CA ALA A 51 0.90 -6.48 -5.12
C ALA A 51 1.18 -6.20 -6.61
N THR A 52 1.09 -7.24 -7.45
CA THR A 52 1.19 -7.14 -8.92
C THR A 52 0.15 -6.21 -9.54
N ALA A 53 -1.01 -6.07 -8.91
CA ALA A 53 -2.07 -5.16 -9.32
C ALA A 53 -1.84 -3.72 -8.85
N LEU A 54 -1.01 -3.51 -7.83
CA LEU A 54 -0.81 -2.20 -7.17
C LEU A 54 0.31 -1.36 -7.78
N GLN A 55 1.07 -1.87 -8.76
CA GLN A 55 2.21 -1.15 -9.38
C GLN A 55 3.22 -0.60 -8.34
N ILE A 56 3.27 -1.25 -7.18
CA ILE A 56 4.19 -1.03 -6.07
C ILE A 56 4.46 -2.38 -5.44
N THR A 57 5.67 -2.60 -4.91
CA THR A 57 6.00 -3.90 -4.33
C THR A 57 5.40 -4.05 -2.94
N GLU A 58 5.19 -5.28 -2.50
CA GLU A 58 4.72 -5.56 -1.13
C GLU A 58 5.70 -5.00 -0.09
N ASN A 59 7.01 -5.09 -0.37
CA ASN A 59 8.06 -4.62 0.52
C ASN A 59 7.99 -3.10 0.73
N ASP A 60 7.69 -2.32 -0.30
CA ASP A 60 7.60 -0.86 -0.18
C ASP A 60 6.46 -0.46 0.76
N ILE A 61 5.33 -1.18 0.73
CA ILE A 61 4.22 -0.93 1.64
C ILE A 61 4.63 -1.25 3.08
N TRP A 62 5.36 -2.36 3.32
CA TRP A 62 5.88 -2.69 4.65
C TRP A 62 6.91 -1.67 5.17
N ILE A 63 7.80 -1.20 4.31
CA ILE A 63 8.81 -0.18 4.65
C ILE A 63 8.11 1.14 5.03
N ALA A 64 7.16 1.59 4.21
CA ALA A 64 6.40 2.82 4.48
C ALA A 64 5.55 2.70 5.75
N ALA A 65 4.88 1.56 5.95
CA ALA A 65 4.11 1.29 7.16
C ALA A 65 4.97 1.29 8.43
N THR A 66 6.18 0.74 8.34
CA THR A 66 7.16 0.77 9.44
C THR A 66 7.56 2.22 9.75
N ALA A 67 7.85 3.03 8.72
CA ALA A 67 8.19 4.43 8.91
C ALA A 67 7.05 5.22 9.57
N LEU A 68 5.81 5.03 9.11
CA LEU A 68 4.62 5.67 9.67
C LEU A 68 4.37 5.27 11.13
N THR A 69 4.42 3.96 11.42
CA THR A 69 4.16 3.42 12.76
C THR A 69 5.12 3.97 13.80
N HIS A 70 6.36 4.24 13.39
CA HIS A 70 7.43 4.73 14.27
C HIS A 70 7.72 6.22 14.13
N ASP A 71 6.89 6.96 13.40
CA ASP A 71 7.07 8.40 13.13
C ASP A 71 8.48 8.74 12.58
N LEU A 72 8.95 7.93 11.63
CA LEU A 72 10.25 8.07 10.99
C LEU A 72 10.13 8.77 9.63
N THR A 73 11.21 9.43 9.22
CA THR A 73 11.35 9.95 7.85
C THR A 73 12.04 8.90 6.98
N LEU A 74 11.40 8.52 5.88
CA LEU A 74 11.95 7.57 4.92
C LEU A 74 12.98 8.26 4.02
N VAL A 75 14.23 7.81 4.10
CA VAL A 75 15.32 8.29 3.22
C VAL A 75 15.53 7.27 2.12
N THR A 76 15.30 7.64 0.85
CA THR A 76 15.39 6.69 -0.26
C THR A 76 15.64 7.33 -1.63
N CYS A 77 16.38 6.62 -2.49
CA CYS A 77 16.54 6.94 -3.92
C CYS A 77 15.33 6.48 -4.75
N ASP A 78 14.48 5.58 -4.21
CA ASP A 78 13.45 4.88 -4.98
C ASP A 78 12.15 5.69 -5.11
N LYS A 79 11.87 6.13 -6.33
CA LYS A 79 10.71 6.98 -6.66
C LYS A 79 9.36 6.31 -6.40
N ASP A 80 9.29 4.99 -6.29
CA ASP A 80 8.03 4.29 -6.09
C ASP A 80 7.33 4.65 -4.76
N PHE A 81 8.07 5.12 -3.75
CA PHE A 81 7.48 5.62 -2.51
C PHE A 81 6.67 6.91 -2.67
N ASP A 82 6.88 7.69 -3.74
CA ASP A 82 6.09 8.91 -3.99
C ASP A 82 4.60 8.55 -4.17
N LYS A 83 4.30 7.41 -4.79
CA LYS A 83 2.93 6.87 -4.95
C LYS A 83 2.21 6.73 -3.61
N LEU A 84 2.92 6.27 -2.58
CA LEU A 84 2.35 6.10 -1.24
C LEU A 84 2.16 7.44 -0.52
N ALA A 85 3.07 8.39 -0.70
CA ALA A 85 2.91 9.74 -0.17
C ALA A 85 1.70 10.48 -0.79
N GLU A 86 1.30 10.13 -2.01
CA GLU A 86 0.08 10.69 -2.61
C GLU A 86 -1.23 10.25 -1.92
N VAL A 87 -1.21 9.17 -1.14
CA VAL A 87 -2.40 8.65 -0.40
C VAL A 87 -2.23 8.71 1.11
N GLU A 88 -1.02 8.97 1.59
CA GLU A 88 -0.71 9.13 3.00
C GLU A 88 0.18 10.36 3.22
N SER A 89 -0.44 11.47 3.59
CA SER A 89 0.24 12.75 3.80
C SER A 89 1.21 12.75 4.99
N GLN A 90 1.06 11.81 5.94
CA GLN A 90 1.97 11.69 7.08
C GLN A 90 3.30 11.01 6.71
N LEU A 91 3.39 10.37 5.54
CA LEU A 91 4.62 9.73 5.08
C LEU A 91 5.64 10.78 4.66
N ARG A 92 6.63 11.02 5.52
CA ARG A 92 7.74 11.94 5.24
C ARG A 92 8.83 11.24 4.44
N ILE A 93 9.21 11.80 3.31
CA ILE A 93 10.23 11.25 2.42
C ILE A 93 11.36 12.28 2.20
N ILE A 94 12.61 11.84 2.37
CA ILE A 94 13.80 12.57 1.92
C ILE A 94 14.42 11.80 0.76
N ARG A 95 14.67 12.51 -0.34
CA ARG A 95 15.32 11.96 -1.54
C ARG A 95 16.82 12.15 -1.46
N ILE A 96 17.56 11.06 -1.66
CA ILE A 96 19.00 11.09 -1.86
C ILE A 96 19.30 10.65 -3.30
N GLN A 97 20.20 11.38 -3.96
CA GLN A 97 20.56 11.19 -5.37
C GLN A 97 21.55 10.04 -5.54
#